data_AF-A0A9X4MAI0-F1
#
_entry.id   AF-A0A9X4MAI0-F1
#
_cell.length_a   1.000
_cell.length_b   1.000
_cell.length_c   1.000
_cell.angle_alpha   90.00
_cell.angle_beta   90.00
_cell.angle_gamma   90.00
#
_symmetry.space_group_name_H-M   'P 1'
#
loop_
_entity.id
_entity.type
_entity.pdbx_description
1 polymer ?
#
loop_
_entity_poly.entity_id
_entity_poly.type
_entity_poly.pdbx_seq_one_letter_code
_entity_poly.pdbx_strand_id
1 'polypeptide(L)' 'MQPLSTFKRNTNELITQMRNTGHPIVLTINGKAELVVQDAASYQQLLNTIEELKTIVGAAKGL' A
#
# COMPACT_ATOMS: atom_id res chain seq x y z
N MET A 1 -11.91 -2.33 -1.74
CA MET A 1 -12.08 -0.99 -1.14
C MET A 1 -13.02 -1.08 0.05
N GLN A 2 -12.79 -0.32 1.12
CA GLN A 2 -13.56 -0.40 2.37
C GLN A 2 -13.94 0.99 2.90
N PRO A 3 -15.15 1.21 3.42
CA PRO A 3 -15.48 2.48 4.09
C PRO A 3 -14.58 2.76 5.29
N LEU A 4 -14.20 4.02 5.49
CA LEU A 4 -13.42 4.44 6.65
C LEU A 4 -14.09 4.07 7.98
N SER A 5 -15.42 4.08 8.04
CA SER A 5 -16.20 3.68 9.22
C SER A 5 -16.05 2.19 9.54
N THR A 6 -16.05 1.32 8.53
CA THR A 6 -15.79 -0.12 8.68
C THR A 6 -14.37 -0.37 9.15
N PHE A 7 -13.39 0.32 8.54
CA PHE A 7 -11.99 0.20 8.95
C PHE A 7 -11.80 0.53 10.43
N LYS A 8 -12.36 1.65 10.90
CA LYS A 8 -12.29 2.06 12.32
C LYS A 8 -12.85 0.98 13.27
N ARG A 9 -13.98 0.35 12.91
CA ARG A 9 -14.62 -0.69 13.72
C ARG A 9 -13.84 -2.00 13.75
N ASN A 10 -13.17 -2.35 12.65
CA ASN A 10 -12.51 -3.64 12.46
C ASN A 10 -10.98 -3.53 12.37
N THR A 11 -10.41 -2.47 12.98
CA THR A 11 -9.00 -2.08 12.80
C THR A 11 -8.01 -3.23 13.02
N ASN A 12 -8.16 -4.00 14.11
CA ASN A 12 -7.21 -5.06 14.46
C ASN A 12 -7.20 -6.23 13.48
N GLU A 13 -8.37 -6.65 13.01
CA GLU A 13 -8.52 -7.73 12.03
C GLU A 13 -7.89 -7.31 10.70
N LEU A 14 -8.22 -6.11 10.23
CA LEU A 14 -7.71 -5.58 8.97
C LEU A 14 -6.19 -5.35 9.00
N ILE A 15 -5.64 -4.88 10.13
CA ILE A 15 -4.19 -4.78 10.31
C ILE A 15 -3.53 -6.16 10.25
N THR A 16 -4.11 -7.15 10.90
CA THR A 16 -3.59 -8.53 10.88
C THR A 16 -3.61 -9.09 9.46
N GLN A 17 -4.71 -8.89 8.72
CA GLN A 17 -4.82 -9.28 7.32
C GLN A 17 -3.76 -8.59 6.45
N MET A 18 -3.57 -7.27 6.60
CA MET A 18 -2.54 -6.54 5.85
C MET A 18 -1.15 -7.09 6.14
N ARG A 19 -0.80 -7.31 7.41
CA ARG A 19 0.51 -7.89 7.78
C ARG A 19 0.74 -9.29 7.22
N ASN A 20 -0.30 -10.11 7.18
CA ASN A 20 -0.20 -11.49 6.69
C ASN A 20 -0.13 -11.57 5.16
N THR A 21 -0.76 -10.64 4.46
CA THR A 21 -0.89 -10.68 2.99
C THR A 21 0.03 -9.70 2.27
N GLY A 22 0.51 -8.67 2.96
CA GLY A 22 1.19 -7.51 2.40
C GLY A 22 0.31 -6.62 1.51
N HIS A 23 -0.99 -6.92 1.42
CA HIS A 23 -1.88 -6.20 0.50
C HIS A 23 -2.40 -4.88 1.09
N PRO A 24 -2.39 -3.78 0.32
CA PRO A 24 -3.03 -2.53 0.72
C PRO A 24 -4.54 -2.65 0.86
N ILE A 25 -5.11 -1.79 1.71
CA ILE A 25 -6.54 -1.52 1.75
C ILE A 25 -6.80 -0.11 1.23
N VAL A 26 -7.60 -0.01 0.18
CA VAL A 26 -8.14 1.27 -0.29
C VAL A 26 -9.35 1.66 0.55
N LEU A 27 -9.30 2.83 1.19
CA LEU A 27 -10.39 3.36 2.00
C LEU A 27 -11.27 4.33 1.22
N THR A 28 -12.56 4.28 1.50
CA THR A 28 -13.54 5.22 0.96
C THR A 28 -14.08 6.19 2.01
N ILE A 29 -14.27 7.44 1.60
CA ILE A 29 -14.97 8.48 2.35
C ILE A 29 -16.11 8.97 1.46
N ASN A 30 -17.35 8.94 1.96
CA ASN A 30 -18.55 9.30 1.19
C ASN A 30 -18.65 8.56 -0.16
N GLY A 31 -18.26 7.28 -0.19
CA GLY A 31 -18.31 6.42 -1.38
C GLY A 31 -17.16 6.62 -2.38
N LYS A 32 -16.27 7.59 -2.16
CA LYS A 32 -15.12 7.86 -3.03
C LYS A 32 -13.86 7.23 -2.47
N ALA A 33 -13.02 6.66 -3.33
CA ALA A 33 -11.70 6.16 -2.94
C ALA A 33 -10.75 7.34 -2.71
N GLU A 34 -10.31 7.52 -1.47
CA GLU A 34 -9.59 8.73 -1.05
C GLU A 34 -8.23 8.41 -0.40
N LEU A 35 -8.08 7.22 0.20
CA LEU A 35 -6.89 6.86 0.96
C LEU A 35 -6.49 5.41 0.69
N VAL A 36 -5.20 5.12 0.89
CA VAL A 36 -4.65 3.76 0.90
C VAL A 36 -3.93 3.55 2.22
N VAL A 37 -4.19 2.42 2.88
CA VAL A 37 -3.46 1.99 4.07
C VAL A 37 -2.63 0.76 3.71
N GLN A 38 -1.37 0.75 4.10
CA GLN A 38 -0.43 -0.35 3.98
C GLN A 38 0.30 -0.55 5.30
N ASP A 39 0.72 -1.78 5.60
CA ASP A 39 1.71 -1.98 6.64
C ASP A 39 3.08 -1.44 6.17
N ALA A 40 3.91 -1.07 7.15
CA ALA A 40 5.16 -0.39 6.88
C ALA A 40 6.18 -1.27 6.12
N ALA A 41 6.19 -2.58 6.36
CA ALA A 41 7.16 -3.48 5.73
C ALA A 41 6.85 -3.62 4.22
N SER A 42 5.58 -3.83 3.88
CA SER A 42 5.14 -3.90 2.49
C SER A 42 5.33 -2.57 1.75
N TYR A 43 5.08 -1.44 2.42
CA TYR A 43 5.36 -0.13 1.83
C TYR A 43 6.85 0.09 1.57
N GLN A 44 7.73 -0.32 2.50
CA GLN A 44 9.17 -0.24 2.29
C GLN A 44 9.63 -1.12 1.12
N GLN A 45 9.09 -2.33 0.99
CA GLN A 45 9.37 -3.20 -0.15
C GLN A 45 8.97 -2.56 -1.47
N LEU A 46 7.79 -1.93 -1.53
CA LEU A 46 7.34 -1.17 -2.71
C LEU A 46 8.33 -0.06 -3.08
N LEU A 47 8.81 0.72 -2.10
CA LEU A 47 9.80 1.77 -2.35
C LEU A 47 11.11 1.21 -2.88
N ASN A 48 11.60 0.11 -2.29
CA ASN A 48 12.83 -0.54 -2.73
C ASN A 48 12.72 -1.03 -4.18
N THR A 49 11.59 -1.65 -4.55
CA THR A 49 11.35 -2.09 -5.94
C THR A 49 11.31 -0.90 -6.91
N ILE A 50 10.70 0.22 -6.52
CA ILE A 50 10.68 1.43 -7.36
C ILE A 50 12.11 1.98 -7.56
N GLU A 51 12.94 1.97 -6.52
CA GLU A 51 14.33 2.43 -6.60
C GLU A 51 15.20 1.53 -7.49
N GLU A 52 15.03 0.20 -7.39
CA GLU A 52 15.68 -0.76 -8.27
C GLU A 52 15.29 -0.53 -9.74
N LEU A 53 14.00 -0.38 -10.01
CA LEU A 53 13.50 -0.10 -11.37
C LEU A 53 14.04 1.22 -11.92
N LYS A 54 14.12 2.27 -11.11
CA LYS A 54 14.73 3.55 -11.51
C LYS A 54 16.21 3.39 -11.86
N THR A 55 16.94 2.57 -11.11
CA THR A 55 18.36 2.29 -11.37
C THR A 55 18.54 1.58 -12.71
N ILE A 56 17.73 0.55 -12.99
CA ILE A 56 17.73 -0.17 -14.27
C ILE A 56 17.44 0.77 -15.44
N VAL A 57 16.39 1.58 -15.33
CA VAL A 57 16.00 2.53 -16.38
C VAL A 57 17.05 3.63 -16.57
N GLY A 58 17.65 4.13 -15.48
CA GLY A 58 18.73 5.12 -15.52
C GLY A 58 19.97 4.59 -16.23
N ALA A 59 20.39 3.36 -15.90
CA ALA A 59 21.50 2.70 -16.57
C ALA A 59 21.24 2.50 -18.08
N ALA A 60 20.02 2.09 -18.44
CA ALA A 60 19.62 1.92 -19.84
C ALA A 60 19.56 3.23 -20.66
N LYS A 61 19.41 4.39 -19.99
CA LYS A 61 19.42 5.72 -20.64
C LYS A 61 20.82 6.34 -20.74
N GLY A 62 21.80 5.80 -20.01
CA GLY A 62 23.19 6.27 -20.01
C GLY A 62 24.11 5.53 -20.98
N LEU A 63 23.63 4.44 -21.58
CA LEU A 63 24.20 3.75 -22.75
C LEU A 63 23.53 4.26 -24.03
#